data_AF-A0A7Y3XDE8-F1
#
_entry.id   AF-A0A7Y3XDE8-F1
#
_cell.length_a   1.000
_cell.length_b   1.000
_cell.length_c   1.000
_cell.angle_alpha   90.00
_cell.angle_beta   90.00
_cell.angle_gamma   90.00
#
_symmetry.space_group_name_H-M   'P 1'
#
loop_
_entity.id
_entity.type
_entity.pdbx_description
1 polymer ?
#
loop_
_entity_poly.entity_id
_entity_poly.type
_entity_poly.pdbx_seq_one_letter_code
_entity_poly.pdbx_strand_id
1 'polypeptide(L)'
;MKCRIGCGACCIVLSISSPIPGMPNGKPAGVRCQQLSPDNRCILFGKPERPAVCLSLQSSEEMCGQTAEEAYAYLEFLERCTAPSCSSNHELLILNR
;
A
#
# COMPACT_ATOMS: atom_id res chain seq x y z
N MET A 1 0.43 -15.62 3.63
CA MET A 1 -0.65 -15.96 2.66
C MET A 1 -0.26 -15.54 1.25
N LYS A 2 -0.97 -15.99 0.19
CA LYS A 2 -0.82 -15.44 -1.17
C LYS A 2 -1.61 -14.13 -1.31
N CYS A 3 -1.06 -13.14 -2.02
CA CYS A 3 -1.76 -11.91 -2.35
C CYS A 3 -3.08 -12.21 -3.09
N ARG A 4 -4.17 -11.54 -2.70
CA ARG A 4 -5.48 -11.71 -3.34
C ARG A 4 -5.56 -10.89 -4.63
N ILE A 5 -5.60 -11.59 -5.76
CA ILE A 5 -5.72 -10.98 -7.09
C ILE A 5 -7.02 -10.16 -7.15
N GLY A 6 -6.94 -8.93 -7.66
CA GLY A 6 -8.08 -8.02 -7.74
C GLY A 6 -8.29 -7.13 -6.50
N CYS A 7 -7.48 -7.28 -5.44
CA CYS A 7 -7.56 -6.43 -4.25
C CYS A 7 -7.07 -4.99 -4.53
N GLY A 8 -5.86 -4.83 -5.10
CA GLY A 8 -5.28 -3.54 -5.44
C GLY A 8 -4.85 -2.63 -4.28
N ALA A 9 -5.08 -3.03 -3.01
CA ALA A 9 -4.86 -2.18 -1.84
C ALA A 9 -3.43 -1.63 -1.74
N CYS A 10 -2.41 -2.50 -1.87
CA CYS A 10 -1.00 -2.05 -1.84
C CYS A 10 -0.63 -1.11 -2.99
N CYS A 11 -1.32 -1.18 -4.14
CA CYS A 11 -1.07 -0.31 -5.29
C CYS A 11 -1.82 1.02 -5.21
N ILE A 12 -2.77 1.19 -4.30
CA ILE A 12 -3.60 2.40 -4.16
C ILE A 12 -3.28 3.10 -2.85
N VAL A 13 -3.32 2.38 -1.73
CA VAL A 13 -3.27 2.95 -0.39
C VAL A 13 -1.86 3.40 -0.01
N LEU A 14 -0.87 2.52 -0.12
CA LEU A 14 0.50 2.77 0.36
C LEU A 14 1.20 3.88 -0.41
N SER A 15 1.98 4.73 0.25
CA SER A 15 2.96 5.56 -0.46
C SER A 15 4.18 4.73 -0.88
N ILE A 16 4.82 5.16 -1.96
CA ILE A 16 6.08 4.59 -2.45
C ILE A 16 6.99 5.77 -2.80
N SER A 17 8.09 5.94 -2.08
CA SER A 17 9.04 7.03 -2.30
C SER A 17 10.03 6.75 -3.45
N SER A 18 10.20 5.48 -3.83
CA SER A 18 11.08 5.10 -4.94
C SER A 18 10.37 5.14 -6.30
N PRO A 19 11.10 5.34 -7.41
CA PRO A 19 10.50 5.40 -8.74
C PRO A 19 9.77 4.11 -9.14
N ILE A 20 8.67 4.29 -9.88
CA ILE A 20 7.90 3.21 -10.52
C ILE A 20 7.77 3.57 -12.01
N PRO A 21 7.69 2.61 -12.95
CA PRO A 21 7.39 2.92 -14.34
C PRO A 21 6.15 3.82 -14.48
N GLY A 22 6.29 4.96 -15.16
CA GLY A 22 5.24 5.99 -15.29
C GLY A 22 5.07 6.93 -14.07
N MET A 23 5.83 6.73 -13.00
CA MET A 23 5.79 7.55 -11.78
C MET A 23 7.22 7.78 -11.24
N PRO A 24 8.01 8.70 -11.85
CA PRO A 24 9.44 8.87 -11.54
C PRO A 24 9.70 9.39 -10.12
N ASN A 25 8.78 10.14 -9.54
CA ASN A 25 8.88 10.68 -8.18
C ASN A 25 8.23 9.76 -7.12
N GLY A 26 7.95 8.50 -7.50
CA GLY A 26 7.20 7.57 -6.68
C GLY A 26 5.69 7.77 -6.74
N LYS A 27 4.98 7.11 -5.82
CA LYS A 27 3.52 7.07 -5.74
C LYS A 27 3.05 7.64 -4.41
N PRO A 28 2.27 8.74 -4.39
CA PRO A 28 1.67 9.21 -3.15
C PRO A 28 0.69 8.18 -2.55
N ALA A 29 0.48 8.25 -1.24
CA ALA A 29 -0.56 7.48 -0.56
C ALA A 29 -1.95 7.81 -1.14
N GLY A 30 -2.83 6.81 -1.21
CA GLY A 30 -4.18 6.93 -1.78
C GLY A 30 -4.24 7.13 -3.30
N VAL A 31 -3.13 7.42 -3.97
CA VAL A 31 -3.09 7.58 -5.43
C VAL A 31 -2.97 6.21 -6.10
N ARG A 32 -3.86 5.95 -7.08
CA ARG A 32 -3.84 4.73 -7.89
C ARG A 32 -2.56 4.65 -8.73
N CYS A 33 -1.82 3.54 -8.57
CA CYS A 33 -0.63 3.27 -9.37
C CYS A 33 -0.96 3.15 -10.87
N GLN A 34 -0.15 3.75 -11.74
CA GLN A 34 -0.31 3.63 -13.20
C GLN A 34 -0.16 2.19 -13.72
N GLN A 35 0.48 1.32 -12.95
CA GLN A 35 0.69 -0.09 -13.28
C GLN A 35 -0.46 -0.99 -12.85
N LEU A 36 -1.59 -0.43 -12.38
CA LEU A 36 -2.75 -1.18 -11.92
C LEU A 36 -3.84 -1.19 -13.01
N SER A 37 -4.15 -2.36 -13.55
CA SER A 37 -5.22 -2.54 -14.54
C SER A 37 -6.59 -2.15 -13.98
N PRO A 38 -7.62 -1.93 -14.82
CA PRO A 38 -8.98 -1.65 -14.35
C PRO A 38 -9.51 -2.70 -13.35
N ASP A 39 -9.18 -3.97 -13.54
CA ASP A 39 -9.54 -5.09 -12.65
C ASP A 39 -8.64 -5.24 -11.42
N ASN A 40 -7.89 -4.20 -11.05
CA ASN A 40 -6.98 -4.18 -9.89
C ASN A 40 -5.90 -5.28 -9.92
N ARG A 41 -5.34 -5.56 -11.10
CA ARG A 41 -4.18 -6.45 -11.28
C ARG A 41 -2.94 -5.62 -11.63
N CYS A 42 -1.83 -5.87 -10.94
CA CYS A 42 -0.58 -5.21 -11.28
C CYS A 42 -0.03 -5.78 -12.61
N ILE A 43 0.12 -4.94 -13.63
CA ILE A 43 0.55 -5.37 -14.98
C ILE A 43 2.05 -5.74 -15.04
N LEU A 44 2.79 -5.43 -13.97
CA LEU A 44 4.20 -5.79 -13.78
C LEU A 44 4.38 -7.05 -12.93
N PHE A 45 3.31 -7.69 -12.45
CA PHE A 45 3.44 -8.87 -11.61
C PHE A 45 4.22 -9.99 -12.33
N GLY A 46 5.32 -10.46 -11.73
CA GLY A 46 6.18 -11.50 -12.29
C GLY A 46 7.18 -11.01 -13.36
N LYS A 47 7.19 -9.71 -13.67
CA LYS A 47 8.08 -9.13 -14.68
C LYS A 47 9.33 -8.50 -14.05
N PRO A 48 10.48 -8.47 -14.76
CA PRO A 48 11.72 -7.88 -14.25
C PRO A 48 11.62 -6.37 -14.02
N GLU A 49 10.71 -5.67 -14.71
CA GLU A 49 10.48 -4.23 -14.53
C GLU A 49 9.68 -3.90 -13.25
N ARG A 50 9.22 -4.92 -12.50
CA ARG A 50 8.51 -4.70 -11.23
C ARG A 50 9.47 -4.06 -10.21
N PRO A 51 9.14 -2.88 -9.65
CA PRO A 51 10.02 -2.19 -8.72
C PRO A 51 10.42 -3.06 -7.52
N ALA A 52 11.66 -2.93 -7.06
CA ALA A 52 12.20 -3.69 -5.94
C ALA A 52 11.33 -3.57 -4.67
N VAL A 53 10.82 -2.38 -4.37
CA VAL A 53 9.89 -2.14 -3.25
C VAL A 53 8.59 -2.96 -3.36
N CYS A 54 8.08 -3.13 -4.58
CA CYS A 54 6.88 -3.93 -4.83
C CYS A 54 7.17 -5.44 -4.76
N LEU A 55 8.42 -5.86 -4.96
CA LEU A 55 8.88 -7.25 -4.81
C LEU A 55 9.16 -7.58 -3.33
N SER A 56 9.67 -6.63 -2.56
CA SER A 56 9.95 -6.80 -1.13
C SER A 56 8.69 -6.81 -0.26
N LEU A 57 7.57 -6.26 -0.76
CA LEU A 57 6.30 -6.26 -0.03
C LEU A 57 5.70 -7.68 0.00
N GLN A 58 5.75 -8.31 1.18
CA GLN A 58 5.19 -9.64 1.41
C GLN A 58 3.76 -9.57 1.95
N SER A 59 2.89 -10.43 1.44
CA SER A 59 1.50 -10.51 1.90
C SER A 59 1.34 -11.29 3.20
N SER A 60 0.83 -10.63 4.24
CA SER A 60 0.38 -11.24 5.50
C SER A 60 -1.16 -11.25 5.61
N GLU A 61 -1.68 -12.12 6.49
CA GLU A 61 -3.12 -12.21 6.80
C GLU A 61 -3.65 -10.91 7.38
N GLU A 62 -2.91 -10.32 8.31
CA GLU A 62 -3.22 -9.03 8.90
C GLU A 62 -3.35 -7.92 7.84
N MET A 63 -2.43 -7.90 6.87
CA MET A 63 -2.42 -6.89 5.81
C MET A 63 -3.55 -7.05 4.79
N CYS A 64 -3.88 -8.29 4.43
CA CYS A 64 -4.81 -8.55 3.33
C CYS A 64 -6.25 -8.78 3.78
N GLY A 65 -6.47 -9.16 5.05
CA GLY A 65 -7.78 -9.52 5.57
C GLY A 65 -8.51 -10.56 4.73
N GLN A 66 -9.84 -10.57 4.85
CA GLN A 66 -10.76 -11.39 4.07
C GLN A 66 -11.34 -10.60 2.87
N THR A 67 -11.47 -9.28 3.01
CA THR A 67 -12.11 -8.39 2.03
C THR A 67 -11.13 -7.32 1.51
N ALA A 68 -11.50 -6.58 0.44
CA ALA A 68 -10.63 -5.51 -0.06
C ALA A 68 -10.68 -4.33 0.89
N GLU A 69 -11.87 -4.07 1.40
CA GLU A 69 -12.22 -3.05 2.36
C GLU A 69 -11.37 -3.20 3.64
N GLU A 70 -11.22 -4.42 4.16
CA GLU A 70 -10.31 -4.70 5.29
C GLU A 70 -8.85 -4.37 4.96
N ALA A 71 -8.35 -4.82 3.80
CA ALA A 71 -6.97 -4.54 3.39
C ALA A 71 -6.73 -3.03 3.23
N TYR A 72 -7.71 -2.29 2.69
CA TYR A 72 -7.61 -0.84 2.57
C TYR A 72 -7.56 -0.17 3.94
N ALA A 73 -8.52 -0.50 4.81
CA ALA A 73 -8.61 0.11 6.14
C ALA A 73 -7.34 -0.13 6.96
N TYR A 74 -6.80 -1.35 6.92
CA TYR A 74 -5.58 -1.69 7.65
C TYR A 74 -4.34 -0.97 7.08
N LEU A 75 -4.14 -1.01 5.77
CA LEU A 75 -3.00 -0.34 5.14
C LEU A 75 -3.06 1.17 5.30
N GLU A 76 -4.26 1.77 5.27
CA GLU A 76 -4.43 3.20 5.44
C GLU A 76 -4.13 3.62 6.89
N PHE A 77 -4.52 2.79 7.87
CA PHE A 77 -4.12 2.97 9.25
C PHE A 77 -2.60 2.96 9.41
N LEU A 78 -1.92 1.95 8.85
CA LEU A 78 -0.45 1.89 8.92
C LEU A 78 0.22 3.09 8.26
N GLU A 79 -0.21 3.43 7.04
CA GLU A 79 0.33 4.57 6.29
C GLU A 79 0.27 5.87 7.11
N ARG A 80 -0.87 6.15 7.78
CA ARG A 80 -1.02 7.31 8.66
C ARG A 80 -0.12 7.23 9.90
N CYS A 81 -0.06 6.05 10.54
CA CYS A 81 0.74 5.85 11.75
C CYS A 81 2.25 5.95 11.49
N THR A 82 2.71 5.63 10.28
CA THR A 82 4.14 5.68 9.90
C THR A 82 4.50 6.89 9.03
N ALA A 83 3.56 7.82 8.80
CA ALA A 83 3.82 9.01 8.01
C ALA A 83 4.92 9.87 8.68
N PRO A 84 5.92 10.36 7.92
CA PRO A 84 7.05 11.12 8.49
C PRO A 84 6.64 12.37 9.27
N SER A 85 5.46 12.94 8.98
CA SER A 85 4.94 14.14 9.64
C SER A 85 4.29 13.89 11.00
N CYS A 86 4.23 12.64 11.48
CA CYS A 86 3.72 12.32 12.81
C CYS A 86 4.84 12.28 13.87
N SER A 87 5.60 13.36 14.00
CA SER A 87 6.45 13.60 15.17
C SER A 87 5.91 14.77 15.96
N SER A 88 4.73 14.60 16.59
CA SER A 88 4.26 15.32 17.79
C SER A 88 2.91 14.74 18.25
N ASN A 89 2.85 14.25 19.48
CA ASN A 89 1.65 13.86 20.27
C ASN A 89 1.10 12.43 20.10
N HIS A 90 1.89 11.43 20.48
CA HIS A 90 1.43 10.06 20.75
C HIS A 90 0.67 9.92 22.10
N GLU A 91 0.21 11.03 22.70
CA GLU A 91 -0.38 11.03 24.06
C GLU A 91 -1.91 11.25 24.07
N LEU A 92 -2.52 11.60 22.94
CA LEU A 92 -3.97 11.90 22.87
C LEU A 92 -4.84 10.74 22.36
N LEU A 93 -4.26 9.63 21.89
CA LEU A 93 -5.02 8.45 21.43
C LEU A 93 -5.20 7.36 22.51
N ILE A 94 -4.47 7.44 23.62
CA ILE A 94 -4.60 6.47 24.73
C ILE A 94 -5.63 6.94 25.78
N LEU A 95 -5.96 8.24 25.85
CA LEU A 95 -6.86 8.81 26.86
C LEU A 95 -8.35 8.82 26.48
N ASN A 96 -8.75 8.25 25.34
CA ASN A 96 -10.16 8.14 24.92
C ASN A 96 -10.59 6.67 24.70
N ARG A 97 -10.06 5.74 25.50
CA ARG A 97 -10.62 4.38 25.67
C ARG A 97 -11.04 4.15 27.11
#